data_AF-A0A963U989-F1
#
_entry.id   AF-A0A963U989-F1
#
_cell.length_a   1.000
_cell.length_b   1.000
_cell.length_c   1.000
_cell.angle_alpha   90.00
_cell.angle_beta   90.00
_cell.angle_gamma   90.00
#
_symmetry.space_group_name_H-M   'P 1'
#
loop_
_entity.id
_entity.type
_entity.pdbx_description
1 polymer ?
#
loop_
_entity_poly.entity_id
_entity_poly.type
_entity_poly.pdbx_seq_one_letter_code
_entity_poly.pdbx_strand_id
1 'polypeptide(L)'
;MPWVLPWQIVGASTVIFAIAAVALTFRQQLTGYGQAKFQARAEMKANGLLQPLGAGMVFGKLGAPSKRAPYVSATFQKFPHCLVVAPTRAGKGV
;
A
#
# COMPACT_ATOMS: atom_id res chain seq x y z
N MET A 1 50.29 -17.22 4.43
CA MET A 1 49.94 -16.33 3.31
C MET A 1 48.90 -15.31 3.80
N PRO A 2 49.30 -14.11 4.26
CA PRO A 2 48.41 -13.14 4.93
C PRO A 2 47.33 -12.53 4.01
N TRP A 3 47.45 -12.73 2.69
CA TRP A 3 46.57 -12.14 1.67
C TRP A 3 45.30 -12.94 1.36
N VAL A 4 45.14 -14.16 1.89
CA VAL A 4 44.01 -15.05 1.54
C VAL A 4 42.69 -14.59 2.18
N LEU A 5 42.76 -14.06 3.40
CA LEU A 5 41.59 -13.59 4.16
C LEU A 5 40.84 -12.43 3.48
N PRO A 6 41.51 -11.34 3.02
CA PRO A 6 40.85 -10.27 2.28
C PRO A 6 40.12 -10.75 1.02
N TRP A 7 40.73 -11.64 0.24
CA TRP A 7 40.13 -12.16 -0.99
C TRP A 7 38.87 -12.99 -0.73
N GLN A 8 38.85 -13.77 0.36
CA GLN A 8 37.67 -14.52 0.77
C GLN A 8 36.52 -13.60 1.19
N ILE A 9 36.82 -12.49 1.89
CA ILE A 9 35.81 -11.51 2.29
C ILE A 9 35.19 -10.81 1.07
N VAL A 10 36.03 -10.40 0.10
CA VAL A 10 35.57 -9.77 -1.14
C VAL A 10 34.75 -10.76 -1.98
N GLY A 11 35.21 -12.00 -2.12
CA GLY A 11 34.47 -13.03 -2.83
C GLY A 11 33.12 -13.34 -2.18
N ALA A 12 33.11 -13.56 -0.86
CA ALA A 12 31.89 -13.86 -0.11
C ALA A 12 30.87 -12.70 -0.16
N SER A 13 31.32 -11.46 0.04
CA SER A 13 30.45 -10.27 -0.04
C SER A 13 29.84 -10.11 -1.43
N THR A 14 30.63 -10.30 -2.49
CA THR A 14 30.14 -10.21 -3.89
C THR A 14 29.04 -11.23 -4.16
N VAL A 15 29.23 -12.47 -3.72
CA VAL A 15 28.23 -13.54 -3.88
C VAL A 15 26.96 -13.23 -3.09
N ILE A 16 27.10 -12.78 -1.84
CA ILE A 16 25.95 -12.43 -0.98
C ILE A 16 25.14 -11.27 -1.60
N PHE A 17 25.81 -10.20 -2.04
CA PHE A 17 25.13 -9.06 -2.66
C PHE A 17 24.51 -9.41 -4.01
N ALA A 18 25.15 -10.26 -4.82
CA ALA A 18 24.57 -10.74 -6.07
C ALA A 18 23.28 -11.54 -5.84
N ILE A 19 23.28 -12.45 -4.86
CA ILE A 19 22.08 -13.22 -4.47
C ILE A 19 21.00 -12.28 -3.94
N ALA A 20 21.36 -11.31 -3.09
CA ALA A 20 20.42 -10.33 -2.55
C ALA A 20 19.81 -9.45 -3.67
N ALA A 21 20.61 -8.99 -4.63
CA ALA A 21 20.15 -8.20 -5.77
C ALA A 21 19.13 -9.00 -6.60
N VAL A 22 19.46 -10.24 -6.95
CA VAL A 22 18.54 -11.15 -7.67
C VAL A 22 17.25 -11.34 -6.88
N ALA A 23 17.34 -11.68 -5.59
CA ALA A 23 16.17 -11.89 -4.76
C ALA A 23 15.27 -10.64 -4.68
N LEU A 24 15.85 -9.45 -4.51
CA LEU A 24 15.11 -8.19 -4.45
C LEU A 24 14.44 -7.86 -5.80
N THR A 25 15.15 -8.01 -6.92
CA THR A 25 14.62 -7.75 -8.26
C THR A 25 13.42 -8.65 -8.58
N PHE A 26 13.50 -9.94 -8.30
CA PHE A 26 12.39 -10.86 -8.54
C PHE A 26 11.23 -10.65 -7.56
N ARG A 27 11.50 -10.37 -6.27
CA ARG A 27 10.44 -10.08 -5.29
C ARG A 27 9.61 -8.86 -5.68
N GLN A 28 10.24 -7.79 -6.16
CA GLN A 28 9.54 -6.55 -6.53
C GLN A 28 8.60 -6.73 -7.72
N GLN A 29 8.97 -7.55 -8.72
CA GLN A 29 8.13 -7.83 -9.88
C GLN A 29 6.94 -8.75 -9.54
N LEU A 30 7.11 -9.70 -8.62
CA LEU A 30 6.04 -10.65 -8.25
C LEU A 30 4.99 -10.04 -7.32
N THR A 31 5.32 -9.01 -6.53
CA THR A 31 4.36 -8.37 -5.62
C THR A 31 3.61 -7.23 -6.30
N GLY A 32 2.79 -7.56 -7.30
CA GLY A 32 1.57 -6.80 -7.63
C GLY A 32 1.74 -5.35 -8.12
N TYR A 33 2.87 -4.98 -8.73
CA TYR A 33 2.97 -3.68 -9.38
C TYR A 33 2.00 -3.64 -10.57
N GLY A 34 1.00 -2.76 -10.54
CA GLY A 34 0.06 -2.52 -11.65
C GLY A 34 -1.26 -3.31 -11.64
N GLN A 35 -1.55 -4.12 -10.61
CA GLN A 35 -2.84 -4.81 -10.52
C GLN A 35 -3.87 -3.95 -9.76
N ALA A 36 -4.82 -3.37 -10.48
CA ALA A 36 -5.97 -2.70 -9.89
C ALA A 36 -7.01 -3.75 -9.47
N LYS A 37 -6.95 -4.18 -8.20
CA LYS A 37 -7.97 -5.05 -7.61
C LYS A 37 -8.97 -4.25 -6.77
N PHE A 38 -10.23 -4.66 -6.80
CA PHE A 38 -11.20 -4.20 -5.82
C PHE A 38 -10.82 -4.74 -4.44
N GLN A 39 -10.48 -3.84 -3.53
CA GLN A 39 -10.02 -4.20 -2.19
C GLN A 39 -11.19 -4.68 -1.33
N ALA A 40 -11.02 -5.83 -0.68
CA ALA A 40 -11.97 -6.28 0.33
C ALA A 40 -11.91 -5.39 1.57
N ARG A 41 -12.97 -5.39 2.39
CA ARG A 41 -13.04 -4.58 3.62
C ARG A 41 -11.84 -4.77 4.56
N ALA A 42 -11.33 -5.99 4.68
CA ALA A 42 -10.15 -6.29 5.50
C ALA A 42 -8.88 -5.65 4.95
N GLU A 43 -8.70 -5.65 3.62
CA GLU A 43 -7.57 -5.00 2.94
C GLU A 43 -7.66 -3.48 3.06
N MET A 44 -8.86 -2.90 2.92
CA MET A 44 -9.08 -1.47 3.12
C MET A 44 -8.71 -1.04 4.55
N LYS A 45 -9.01 -1.88 5.57
CA LYS A 45 -8.60 -1.62 6.95
C LYS A 45 -7.07 -1.63 7.10
N ALA A 46 -6.39 -2.63 6.54
CA ALA A 46 -4.93 -2.74 6.58
C ALA A 46 -4.25 -1.58 5.83
N ASN A 47 -4.85 -1.12 4.73
CA ASN A 47 -4.40 0.02 3.95
C ASN A 47 -4.70 1.37 4.62
N GLY A 48 -5.38 1.38 5.77
CA GLY A 48 -5.72 2.60 6.49
C GLY A 48 -6.77 3.45 5.80
N LEU A 49 -7.64 2.82 5.00
CA LEU A 49 -8.80 3.43 4.34
C LEU A 49 -10.09 3.33 5.17
N LEU A 50 -10.04 2.72 6.36
CA LEU A 50 -11.16 2.58 7.30
C LEU A 50 -10.75 3.10 8.69
N GLN A 51 -10.40 4.39 8.75
CA GLN A 51 -10.02 5.06 9.99
C GLN A 51 -11.24 5.50 10.80
N PRO A 52 -11.10 5.62 12.13
CA PRO A 52 -12.14 6.20 12.96
C PRO A 52 -12.44 7.65 12.53
N LEU A 53 -13.69 8.07 12.75
CA LEU A 53 -14.14 9.44 12.47
C LEU A 53 -13.26 10.43 13.25
N GLY A 54 -12.72 11.43 12.57
CA GLY A 54 -11.82 12.44 13.15
C GLY A 54 -10.33 12.26 12.81
N ALA A 55 -9.93 11.13 12.21
CA ALA A 55 -8.52 10.89 11.82
C ALA A 55 -8.15 11.42 10.42
N GLY A 56 -9.11 11.96 9.66
CA GLY A 56 -8.88 12.49 8.31
C GLY A 56 -10.15 12.70 7.50
N MET A 57 -10.02 12.70 6.17
CA MET A 57 -11.13 12.94 5.23
C MET A 57 -12.01 11.70 5.11
N VAL A 58 -13.33 11.90 5.10
CA VAL A 58 -14.34 10.85 4.92
C VAL A 58 -14.91 10.93 3.50
N PHE A 59 -14.84 9.84 2.74
CA PHE A 59 -15.30 9.78 1.35
C PHE A 59 -16.65 9.10 1.18
N GLY A 60 -17.08 8.32 2.16
CA GLY A 60 -18.34 7.60 2.08
C GLY A 60 -18.45 6.50 3.11
N LYS A 61 -19.48 5.67 2.97
CA LYS A 61 -19.81 4.59 3.89
C LYS A 61 -19.87 3.26 3.14
N LEU A 62 -19.24 2.22 3.69
CA LEU A 62 -19.20 0.89 3.05
C LEU A 62 -20.53 0.10 3.12
N GLY A 63 -21.60 0.68 3.66
CA GLY A 63 -22.86 -0.02 3.84
C GLY A 63 -24.05 0.92 3.64
N ALA A 64 -25.24 0.32 3.64
CA ALA A 64 -26.49 1.05 3.47
C ALA A 64 -26.59 2.23 4.45
N PRO A 65 -27.22 3.36 4.05
CA PRO A 65 -27.37 4.54 4.89
C PRO A 65 -27.93 4.22 6.28
N SER A 66 -28.91 3.30 6.34
CA SER A 66 -29.60 2.87 7.57
C SER A 66 -28.80 1.95 8.49
N LYS A 67 -27.71 1.31 8.03
CA LYS A 67 -26.96 0.32 8.81
C LYS A 67 -25.68 0.92 9.40
N ARG A 68 -25.26 0.52 10.60
CA ARG A 68 -23.94 0.90 11.14
C ARG A 68 -22.84 0.17 10.35
N ALA A 69 -22.11 0.90 9.53
CA ALA A 69 -21.02 0.41 8.69
C ALA A 69 -19.84 1.39 8.75
N PRO A 70 -18.59 0.92 8.61
CA PRO A 70 -17.42 1.78 8.68
C PRO A 70 -17.40 2.75 7.50
N TYR A 71 -16.82 3.92 7.76
CA TYR A 71 -16.61 4.95 6.77
C TYR A 71 -15.31 4.69 6.03
N VAL A 72 -15.33 4.95 4.72
CA VAL A 72 -14.12 5.04 3.91
C VAL A 72 -13.49 6.38 4.26
N SER A 73 -12.37 6.33 4.96
CA SER A 73 -11.66 7.51 5.44
C SER A 73 -10.16 7.32 5.33
N ALA A 74 -9.47 8.37 4.92
CA ALA A 74 -8.02 8.37 4.80
C ALA A 74 -7.42 9.44 5.70
N THR A 75 -6.32 9.08 6.34
CA THR A 75 -5.46 10.04 7.04
C THR A 75 -4.84 11.00 6.03
N PHE A 76 -4.85 12.30 6.36
CA PHE A 76 -4.41 13.37 5.47
C PHE A 76 -2.97 13.19 4.97
N GLN A 77 -2.10 12.63 5.80
CA GLN A 77 -0.70 12.34 5.47
C GLN A 77 -0.54 11.28 4.38
N LYS A 78 -1.50 10.37 4.21
CA LYS A 78 -1.40 9.25 3.26
C LYS A 78 -2.05 9.57 1.91
N PHE A 79 -3.14 10.33 1.94
CA PHE A 79 -3.89 10.73 0.74
C PHE A 79 -4.32 12.20 0.88
N PRO A 80 -3.48 13.15 0.43
CA PRO A 80 -3.75 14.58 0.61
C PRO A 80 -4.86 15.10 -0.32
N HIS A 81 -5.13 14.42 -1.43
CA HIS A 81 -6.13 14.81 -2.41
C HIS A 81 -7.00 13.62 -2.80
N CYS A 82 -8.26 13.89 -3.14
CA CYS A 82 -9.20 12.90 -3.64
C CYS A 82 -9.88 13.41 -4.92
N LEU A 83 -10.22 12.48 -5.81
CA LEU A 83 -11.07 12.74 -6.97
C LEU A 83 -12.34 11.90 -6.81
N VAL A 84 -13.48 12.56 -6.61
CA VAL A 84 -14.79 11.90 -6.53
C VAL A 84 -15.52 12.12 -7.85
N VAL A 85 -15.78 11.04 -8.58
CA VAL A 85 -16.50 11.09 -9.86
C VAL A 85 -17.86 10.42 -9.68
N ALA A 86 -18.94 11.17 -9.90
CA ALA A 86 -20.30 10.65 -9.86
C ALA A 86 -21.23 11.44 -10.82
N PRO A 87 -22.28 10.81 -11.38
CA PRO A 87 -23.23 11.48 -12.26
C PRO A 87 -23.98 12.63 -11.57
N THR A 88 -24.64 13.51 -12.33
CA THR A 88 -25.44 14.61 -11.76
C THR A 88 -26.54 14.06 -10.85
N ARG A 89 -26.81 14.76 -9.73
CA ARG A 89 -27.76 14.33 -8.68
C ARG A 89 -27.36 13.07 -7.88
N ALA A 90 -26.16 12.52 -8.06
CA ALA A 90 -25.66 11.37 -7.28
C ALA A 90 -25.05 11.73 -5.90
N GLY A 91 -25.09 13.01 -5.49
CA GLY A 91 -24.56 13.43 -4.19
C GLY A 91 -23.07 13.80 -4.16
N LYS A 92 -22.45 14.17 -5.30
CA LYS A 92 -21.06 14.66 -5.31
C LYS A 92 -20.85 16.04 -4.64
N GLY A 93 -21.91 16.68 -4.16
CA GLY A 93 -21.87 18.00 -3.52
C GLY A 93 -22.71 18.07 -2.24
N VAL A 94 -23.03 16.92 -1.65
CA VAL A 94 -23.66 16.84 -0.32
C VAL A 94 -22.63 16.55 0.75
#